data_AF-A0A2J8ACJ3-F1
#
_entry.id   AF-A0A2J8ACJ3-F1
#
_cell.length_a   1.000
_cell.length_b   1.000
_cell.length_c   1.000
_cell.angle_alpha   90.00
_cell.angle_beta   90.00
_cell.angle_gamma   90.00
#
_symmetry.space_group_name_H-M   'P 1'
#
loop_
_entity.id
_entity.type
_entity.pdbx_description
1 polymer ?
#
loop_
_entity_poly.entity_id
_entity_poly.type
_entity_poly.pdbx_seq_one_letter_code
_entity_poly.pdbx_strand_id
1 'polypeptide(L)'
;MLKSSTGEFLDVLEASNNQLESLGSATCKLCPKRQVGLLPDPRPQLAAVMQSSGNDSSIFQKELTKILAAAATTCRPCPPNAVCPGGQVMIPRPSYWHATASTTSMQRCPNKLACQKLSTLFYPLNVSDVLRQTLELLDTFDNRTLHLASCQQAGYSNSTSGGSLCLLNVPASDPASYTQQQCAEGYTGNLCAACQSGYVLSAGFKCTRCPGYPGSGAARTILIGLAFIAGNIVIILYTATQHFKNAQLDAAPEEERKHDVPLGGLLKVFMVHVQQFIIVSQLNIDYPRIIIGVVGVVGSVTGVSSRFTYSPACLLTNQDSAGQAHLQFLGAALTPCLVVAASLVCWALRYKGCYGINLFDRWTSATTPKDGNDDKHQATTTPNIPSVQHGATLQGVSPLVSNEDTQQCTSPAQKPSIDIGVWQQLTTVLLVAVFVLYPAWAQAALSALSCYYMVGLSPETSIGYWVMNMNQRCYTGVHAELYVPIACIVVLVFGLAPPVISFLLVWKVRTNLEDPETRMLYGFIYMQYEDKFFWWDSVVQLQTYLLVAVRVFGAALLVEYQALMLLAVLILFTAINALCGPLTSIKLDHLQTLSYATTCLTVTLSMYFVHLFMDLVE
;
A
#
# COMPACT_ATOMS: atom_id res chain seq x y z
N MET A 1 52.65 -28.25 10.25
CA MET A 1 51.32 -28.11 10.90
C MET A 1 50.25 -28.22 9.84
N LEU A 2 49.16 -28.91 10.15
CA LEU A 2 47.91 -28.79 9.41
C LEU A 2 47.31 -27.40 9.67
N LYS A 3 46.85 -26.72 8.61
CA LYS A 3 45.89 -25.62 8.70
C LYS A 3 44.49 -26.22 8.62
N SER A 4 43.57 -25.80 9.49
CA SER A 4 42.16 -26.19 9.35
C SER A 4 41.50 -25.43 8.21
N SER A 5 40.58 -26.08 7.48
CA SER A 5 39.80 -25.40 6.44
C SER A 5 38.64 -24.59 7.06
N THR A 6 37.93 -23.80 6.26
CA THR A 6 36.78 -23.01 6.76
C THR A 6 35.72 -23.97 7.31
N GLY A 7 35.34 -23.77 8.57
CA GLY A 7 34.43 -24.66 9.29
C GLY A 7 35.11 -25.73 10.12
N GLU A 8 36.43 -25.86 10.06
CA GLU A 8 37.21 -26.77 10.90
C GLU A 8 38.03 -26.00 11.93
N PHE A 9 38.24 -26.61 13.10
CA PHE A 9 39.30 -26.24 14.04
C PHE A 9 40.39 -27.31 14.05
N LEU A 10 41.56 -26.97 14.57
CA LEU A 10 42.57 -27.96 14.91
C LEU A 10 42.29 -28.47 16.32
N ASP A 11 41.83 -29.70 16.43
CA ASP A 11 41.70 -30.40 17.71
C ASP A 11 43.07 -30.89 18.17
N VAL A 12 43.52 -30.36 19.30
CA VAL A 12 44.81 -30.66 19.92
C VAL A 12 44.53 -31.45 21.19
N LEU A 13 44.72 -32.76 21.13
CA LEU A 13 44.50 -33.65 22.27
C LEU A 13 45.41 -33.25 23.44
N GLU A 14 44.85 -33.14 24.64
CA GLU A 14 45.57 -32.89 25.91
C GLU A 14 46.39 -34.13 26.32
N ALA A 15 47.46 -34.43 25.56
CA ALA A 15 48.18 -35.70 25.65
C ALA A 15 49.70 -35.56 25.39
N SER A 16 50.34 -34.48 25.84
CA SER A 16 51.79 -34.46 26.12
C SER A 16 52.18 -33.29 27.02
N ASN A 17 53.25 -33.47 27.82
CA ASN A 17 53.97 -32.39 28.51
C ASN A 17 54.78 -31.49 27.53
N ASN A 18 54.87 -31.88 26.25
CA ASN A 18 55.61 -31.20 25.20
C ASN A 18 54.64 -30.65 24.14
N GLN A 19 54.57 -29.32 23.99
CA GLN A 19 53.70 -28.66 23.00
C GLN A 19 54.04 -29.05 21.54
N LEU A 20 55.27 -29.51 21.25
CA LEU A 20 55.64 -29.92 19.90
C LEU A 20 55.02 -31.29 19.53
N GLU A 21 54.83 -32.18 20.51
CA GLU A 21 54.18 -33.48 20.33
C GLU A 21 52.66 -33.35 20.18
N SER A 22 52.02 -32.49 20.99
CA SER A 22 50.57 -32.25 20.84
C SER A 22 50.23 -31.60 19.50
N LEU A 23 51.12 -30.78 18.94
CA LEU A 23 51.01 -30.27 17.56
C LEU A 23 51.35 -31.30 16.47
N GLY A 24 51.99 -32.42 16.82
CA GLY A 24 52.22 -33.57 15.94
C GLY A 24 51.05 -34.54 15.90
N SER A 25 50.30 -34.69 16.99
CA SER A 25 49.09 -35.53 17.08
C SER A 25 47.78 -34.81 16.73
N ALA A 26 47.82 -33.49 16.56
CA ALA A 26 46.65 -32.67 16.32
C ALA A 26 45.94 -32.97 14.98
N THR A 27 44.61 -32.95 14.98
CA THR A 27 43.77 -33.31 13.82
C THR A 27 42.78 -32.20 13.48
N CYS A 28 42.48 -32.00 12.20
CA CYS A 28 41.40 -31.10 11.81
C CYS A 28 40.04 -31.76 12.06
N LYS A 29 39.14 -31.07 12.75
CA LYS A 29 37.77 -31.52 13.02
C LYS A 29 36.79 -30.39 12.69
N LEU A 30 35.62 -30.76 12.16
CA LEU A 30 34.52 -29.81 11.94
C LEU A 30 34.08 -29.18 13.26
N CYS A 31 33.77 -27.88 13.24
CA CYS A 31 33.23 -27.18 14.40
C CYS A 31 31.98 -27.89 14.94
N PRO A 32 31.84 -28.04 16.27
CA PRO A 32 30.78 -28.82 16.88
C PRO A 32 29.39 -28.18 16.68
N LYS A 33 28.34 -28.97 16.93
CA LYS A 33 26.94 -28.51 16.88
C LYS A 33 26.76 -27.27 17.78
N ARG A 34 25.95 -26.30 17.35
CA ARG A 34 25.78 -24.96 17.98
C ARG A 34 27.03 -24.06 17.95
N GLN A 35 28.04 -24.39 17.15
CA GLN A 35 29.16 -23.51 16.79
C GLN A 35 29.32 -23.42 15.27
N VAL A 36 30.07 -22.42 14.80
CA VAL A 36 30.42 -22.24 13.39
C VAL A 36 31.85 -21.70 13.23
N GLY A 37 32.59 -22.22 12.25
CA GLY A 37 33.88 -21.69 11.81
C GLY A 37 33.72 -20.93 10.49
N LEU A 38 33.71 -19.59 10.54
CA LEU A 38 33.49 -18.73 9.36
C LEU A 38 34.77 -18.06 8.83
N LEU A 39 35.87 -18.15 9.58
CA LEU A 39 37.18 -17.66 9.14
C LEU A 39 38.08 -18.86 8.82
N PRO A 40 38.94 -18.76 7.78
CA PRO A 40 40.02 -19.73 7.59
C PRO A 40 41.04 -19.62 8.72
N ASP A 41 41.78 -20.71 8.98
CA ASP A 41 42.76 -20.80 10.06
C ASP A 41 43.77 -19.62 10.02
N PRO A 42 43.75 -18.70 11.02
CA PRO A 42 44.56 -17.48 11.00
C PRO A 42 46.03 -17.72 11.34
N ARG A 43 46.42 -18.94 11.72
CA ARG A 43 47.76 -19.23 12.24
C ARG A 43 48.83 -19.16 11.13
N PRO A 44 50.04 -18.65 11.41
CA PRO A 44 51.13 -18.66 10.45
C PRO A 44 51.55 -20.10 10.07
N GLN A 45 52.18 -20.27 8.90
CA GLN A 45 52.84 -21.55 8.59
C GLN A 45 54.08 -21.73 9.48
N LEU A 46 54.33 -22.97 9.92
CA LEU A 46 55.45 -23.29 10.84
C LEU A 46 56.82 -22.79 10.34
N ALA A 47 57.06 -22.78 9.02
CA ALA A 47 58.29 -22.24 8.43
C ALA A 47 58.50 -20.75 8.74
N ALA A 48 57.43 -19.94 8.71
CA ALA A 48 57.48 -18.52 9.08
C ALA A 48 57.72 -18.33 10.58
N VAL A 49 57.20 -19.23 11.43
CA VAL A 49 57.44 -19.23 12.88
C VAL A 49 58.91 -19.50 13.17
N MET A 50 59.49 -20.54 12.57
CA MET A 50 60.91 -20.89 12.72
C MET A 50 61.85 -19.80 12.18
N GLN A 51 61.46 -19.11 11.11
CA GLN A 51 62.19 -17.93 10.61
C GLN A 51 62.10 -16.74 11.57
N SER A 52 60.97 -16.57 12.28
CA SER A 52 60.78 -15.47 13.24
C SER A 52 61.40 -15.69 14.63
N SER A 53 61.58 -16.96 15.06
CA SER A 53 62.17 -17.29 16.36
C SER A 53 63.69 -17.38 16.35
N GLY A 54 64.29 -17.68 15.18
CA GLY A 54 65.69 -18.10 15.10
C GLY A 54 65.96 -19.30 16.01
N ASN A 55 67.14 -19.32 16.64
CA ASN A 55 67.56 -20.36 17.59
C ASN A 55 67.08 -20.14 19.04
N ASP A 56 66.29 -19.09 19.32
CA ASP A 56 65.80 -18.82 20.68
C ASP A 56 64.59 -19.71 21.01
N SER A 57 64.83 -20.72 21.85
CA SER A 57 63.80 -21.66 22.30
C SER A 57 62.68 -21.00 23.11
N SER A 58 62.98 -19.91 23.83
CA SER A 58 61.98 -19.17 24.62
C SER A 58 61.02 -18.38 23.73
N ILE A 59 61.53 -17.77 22.65
CA ILE A 59 60.71 -17.07 21.64
C ILE A 59 59.89 -18.10 20.85
N PHE A 60 60.51 -19.20 20.41
CA PHE A 60 59.82 -20.28 19.70
C PHE A 60 58.63 -20.83 20.50
N GLN A 61 58.83 -21.18 21.77
CA GLN A 61 57.79 -21.77 22.62
C GLN A 61 56.68 -20.77 23.01
N LYS A 62 57.00 -19.47 23.06
CA LYS A 62 56.05 -18.37 23.24
C LYS A 62 55.14 -18.19 22.02
N GLU A 63 55.69 -18.24 20.81
CA GLU A 63 54.86 -18.23 19.58
C GLU A 63 54.05 -19.52 19.44
N LEU A 64 54.61 -20.68 19.81
CA LEU A 64 53.92 -21.97 19.81
C LEU A 64 52.66 -21.93 20.70
N THR A 65 52.77 -21.33 21.89
CA THR A 65 51.64 -21.15 22.82
C THR A 65 50.56 -20.22 22.24
N LYS A 66 50.94 -19.12 21.56
CA LYS A 66 49.97 -18.26 20.84
C LYS A 66 49.24 -19.00 19.72
N ILE A 67 49.96 -19.84 18.97
CA ILE A 67 49.43 -20.63 17.86
C ILE A 67 48.43 -21.68 18.36
N LEU A 68 48.70 -22.30 19.51
CA LEU A 68 47.76 -23.19 20.20
C LEU A 68 46.52 -22.45 20.69
N ALA A 69 46.70 -21.29 21.36
CA ALA A 69 45.58 -20.45 21.80
C ALA A 69 44.70 -19.98 20.62
N ALA A 70 45.31 -19.60 19.50
CA ALA A 70 44.59 -19.21 18.29
C ALA A 70 43.75 -20.36 17.70
N ALA A 71 44.27 -21.60 17.71
CA ALA A 71 43.56 -22.77 17.18
C ALA A 71 42.23 -23.04 17.92
N ALA A 72 42.19 -22.80 19.23
CA ALA A 72 40.98 -22.92 20.04
C ALA A 72 39.91 -21.84 19.74
N THR A 73 40.26 -20.77 19.01
CA THR A 73 39.34 -19.63 18.71
C THR A 73 38.70 -19.67 17.32
N THR A 74 38.98 -20.71 16.52
CA THR A 74 38.49 -20.80 15.13
C THR A 74 36.97 -21.03 15.06
N CYS A 75 36.41 -21.84 15.97
CA CYS A 75 34.97 -22.01 16.10
C CYS A 75 34.38 -20.94 17.03
N ARG A 76 33.24 -20.36 16.64
CA ARG A 76 32.51 -19.36 17.44
C ARG A 76 31.13 -19.89 17.82
N PRO A 77 30.54 -19.46 18.95
CA PRO A 77 29.16 -19.82 19.30
C PRO A 77 28.20 -19.37 18.19
N CYS A 78 27.16 -20.16 17.93
CA CYS A 78 26.15 -19.85 16.93
C CYS A 78 25.48 -18.49 17.23
N PRO A 79 25.39 -17.54 16.27
CA PRO A 79 24.81 -16.23 16.52
C PRO A 79 23.31 -16.30 16.85
N PRO A 80 22.74 -15.27 17.52
CA PRO A 80 21.32 -15.23 17.82
C PRO A 80 20.48 -15.33 16.54
N ASN A 81 19.34 -16.02 16.66
CA ASN A 81 18.42 -16.31 15.55
C ASN A 81 18.99 -17.14 14.39
N ALA A 82 20.14 -17.79 14.57
CA ALA A 82 20.68 -18.78 13.64
C ALA A 82 20.40 -20.24 14.07
N VAL A 83 20.70 -21.16 13.15
CA VAL A 83 20.88 -22.60 13.37
C VAL A 83 22.25 -22.97 12.81
N CYS A 84 23.07 -23.64 13.63
CA CYS A 84 24.40 -24.10 13.26
C CYS A 84 24.52 -25.61 13.50
N PRO A 85 24.33 -26.46 12.48
CA PRO A 85 24.52 -27.92 12.60
C PRO A 85 25.98 -28.31 12.87
N GLY A 86 26.92 -27.39 12.64
CA GLY A 86 28.36 -27.57 12.79
C GLY A 86 29.10 -27.16 11.53
N GLY A 87 30.43 -27.25 11.55
CA GLY A 87 31.26 -26.88 10.41
C GLY A 87 31.21 -25.37 10.08
N GLN A 88 31.05 -25.08 8.79
CA GLN A 88 30.85 -23.72 8.23
C GLN A 88 29.38 -23.40 7.88
N VAL A 89 28.45 -24.33 8.15
CA VAL A 89 27.02 -24.15 7.85
C VAL A 89 26.36 -23.35 8.97
N MET A 90 25.75 -22.22 8.59
CA MET A 90 25.04 -21.30 9.48
C MET A 90 23.89 -20.67 8.70
N ILE A 91 22.67 -20.94 9.13
CA ILE A 91 21.44 -20.55 8.43
C ILE A 91 20.50 -19.79 9.37
N PRO A 92 19.68 -18.84 8.84
CA PRO A 92 18.72 -18.12 9.65
C PRO A 92 17.53 -18.99 10.05
N ARG A 93 17.09 -18.90 11.31
CA ARG A 93 15.84 -19.51 11.79
C ARG A 93 14.64 -19.03 10.95
N PRO A 94 13.51 -19.76 10.95
CA PRO A 94 12.30 -19.30 10.29
C PRO A 94 11.88 -17.90 10.73
N SER A 95 11.37 -17.09 9.78
CA SER A 95 11.13 -15.64 9.91
C SER A 95 12.37 -14.73 9.94
N TYR A 96 13.59 -15.28 9.81
CA TYR A 96 14.84 -14.52 9.71
C TYR A 96 15.55 -14.74 8.36
N TRP A 97 16.43 -13.81 8.01
CA TRP A 97 17.22 -13.75 6.77
C TRP A 97 18.60 -13.16 7.02
N HIS A 98 19.58 -13.49 6.19
CA HIS A 98 20.89 -12.84 6.16
C HIS A 98 21.41 -12.64 4.72
N ALA A 99 22.22 -11.61 4.51
CA ALA A 99 22.61 -11.17 3.17
C ALA A 99 23.48 -12.18 2.40
N THR A 100 24.37 -12.88 3.11
CA THR A 100 25.26 -13.92 2.57
C THR A 100 25.39 -15.07 3.57
N ALA A 101 25.71 -16.28 3.09
CA ALA A 101 25.90 -17.47 3.93
C ALA A 101 26.92 -17.30 5.07
N SER A 102 27.90 -16.40 4.90
CA SER A 102 28.94 -16.07 5.89
C SER A 102 28.59 -14.93 6.84
N THR A 103 27.45 -14.24 6.66
CA THR A 103 27.05 -13.09 7.49
C THR A 103 26.41 -13.55 8.80
N THR A 104 26.99 -13.20 9.94
CA THR A 104 26.47 -13.55 11.28
C THR A 104 25.29 -12.69 11.76
N SER A 105 24.95 -11.62 11.04
CA SER A 105 23.79 -10.76 11.35
C SER A 105 22.50 -11.36 10.78
N MET A 106 21.68 -11.94 11.67
CA MET A 106 20.37 -12.51 11.33
C MET A 106 19.28 -11.45 11.54
N GLN A 107 18.71 -10.95 10.45
CA GLN A 107 17.70 -9.89 10.43
C GLN A 107 16.29 -10.49 10.35
N ARG A 108 15.30 -9.91 11.03
CA ARG A 108 13.90 -10.37 10.97
C ARG A 108 13.27 -9.88 9.67
N CYS A 109 12.56 -10.75 8.95
CA CYS A 109 11.89 -10.34 7.73
C CYS A 109 10.63 -9.51 8.03
N PRO A 110 10.36 -8.40 7.30
CA PRO A 110 9.20 -7.53 7.55
C PRO A 110 7.87 -8.28 7.49
N ASN A 111 7.81 -9.30 6.65
CA ASN A 111 6.76 -10.30 6.60
C ASN A 111 7.34 -11.65 7.06
N LYS A 112 6.90 -12.14 8.23
CA LYS A 112 7.36 -13.43 8.81
C LYS A 112 7.29 -14.58 7.79
N LEU A 113 6.18 -14.68 7.05
CA LEU A 113 5.89 -15.78 6.14
C LEU A 113 6.87 -15.84 4.95
N ALA A 114 7.38 -14.69 4.50
CA ALA A 114 8.33 -14.59 3.38
C ALA A 114 9.65 -15.30 3.66
N CYS A 115 10.00 -15.52 4.94
CA CYS A 115 11.20 -16.21 5.40
C CYS A 115 10.90 -17.42 6.29
N GLN A 116 9.66 -17.94 6.23
CA GLN A 116 9.24 -19.13 7.00
C GLN A 116 8.89 -20.30 6.08
N LYS A 117 8.25 -20.04 4.93
CA LYS A 117 7.82 -21.11 4.01
C LYS A 117 8.91 -21.44 2.99
N LEU A 118 9.11 -22.74 2.76
CA LEU A 118 9.85 -23.25 1.61
C LEU A 118 9.08 -22.90 0.31
N SER A 119 9.77 -22.52 -0.76
CA SER A 119 9.16 -22.36 -2.09
C SER A 119 8.80 -23.71 -2.70
N THR A 120 7.72 -23.78 -3.48
CA THR A 120 7.30 -25.02 -4.16
C THR A 120 8.15 -25.34 -5.40
N LEU A 121 8.94 -24.38 -5.88
CA LEU A 121 9.72 -24.44 -7.13
C LEU A 121 11.11 -25.11 -6.97
N PHE A 122 11.38 -25.79 -5.86
CA PHE A 122 12.70 -26.34 -5.60
C PHE A 122 12.86 -27.79 -6.07
N TYR A 123 13.96 -28.02 -6.80
CA TYR A 123 14.46 -29.36 -7.10
C TYR A 123 14.87 -30.08 -5.80
N PRO A 124 14.67 -31.41 -5.69
CA PRO A 124 15.09 -32.16 -4.53
C PRO A 124 16.62 -32.17 -4.43
N LEU A 125 17.17 -31.37 -3.52
CA LEU A 125 18.56 -31.49 -3.08
C LEU A 125 18.76 -32.88 -2.47
N ASN A 126 19.88 -33.53 -2.81
CA ASN A 126 20.20 -34.85 -2.28
C ASN A 126 20.73 -34.72 -0.83
N VAL A 127 19.80 -34.70 0.13
CA VAL A 127 20.09 -34.48 1.56
C VAL A 127 20.81 -35.69 2.16
N SER A 128 21.90 -35.45 2.90
CA SER A 128 22.54 -36.51 3.69
C SER A 128 21.76 -36.78 4.99
N ASP A 129 21.54 -38.06 5.30
CA ASP A 129 20.85 -38.47 6.54
C ASP A 129 21.53 -37.95 7.80
N VAL A 130 22.86 -37.82 7.77
CA VAL A 130 23.68 -37.25 8.86
C VAL A 130 23.32 -35.78 9.14
N LEU A 131 23.04 -34.99 8.10
CA LEU A 131 22.60 -33.60 8.24
C LEU A 131 21.17 -33.55 8.79
N ARG A 132 20.27 -34.39 8.25
CA ARG A 132 18.89 -34.53 8.71
C ARG A 132 18.82 -34.85 10.21
N GLN A 133 19.45 -35.95 10.62
CA GLN A 133 19.50 -36.37 12.03
C GLN A 133 20.17 -35.32 12.92
N THR A 134 21.11 -34.52 12.38
CA THR A 134 21.74 -33.42 13.12
C THR A 134 20.82 -32.23 13.35
N LEU A 135 19.90 -31.92 12.43
CA LEU A 135 18.90 -30.87 12.60
C LEU A 135 17.71 -31.31 13.46
N GLU A 136 17.34 -32.59 13.39
CA GLU A 136 16.40 -33.24 14.33
C GLU A 136 16.94 -33.17 15.78
N LEU A 137 18.22 -33.48 15.99
CA LEU A 137 18.91 -33.33 17.28
C LEU A 137 19.15 -31.88 17.76
N LEU A 138 18.76 -30.87 16.97
CA LEU A 138 18.84 -29.45 17.35
C LEU A 138 17.48 -28.85 17.71
N ASP A 139 16.39 -29.62 17.63
CA ASP A 139 15.01 -29.15 17.81
C ASP A 139 14.63 -28.02 16.83
N THR A 140 15.18 -28.11 15.60
CA THR A 140 14.99 -27.13 14.52
C THR A 140 14.71 -27.83 13.19
N PHE A 141 13.98 -28.94 13.21
CA PHE A 141 13.68 -29.70 12.00
C PHE A 141 12.46 -29.13 11.27
N ASP A 142 12.73 -28.32 10.25
CA ASP A 142 11.75 -27.93 9.23
C ASP A 142 12.37 -28.02 7.83
N ASN A 143 11.51 -28.16 6.81
CA ASN A 143 11.96 -28.39 5.43
C ASN A 143 12.76 -27.21 4.85
N ARG A 144 12.53 -25.95 5.28
CA ARG A 144 13.34 -24.79 4.87
C ARG A 144 14.70 -24.82 5.54
N THR A 145 14.77 -25.10 6.84
CA THR A 145 16.04 -25.21 7.57
C THR A 145 16.90 -26.35 7.01
N LEU A 146 16.29 -27.51 6.69
CA LEU A 146 16.97 -28.63 6.02
C LEU A 146 17.51 -28.24 4.64
N HIS A 147 16.67 -27.59 3.82
CA HIS A 147 17.00 -27.16 2.45
C HIS A 147 18.09 -26.09 2.41
N LEU A 148 18.06 -25.11 3.33
CA LEU A 148 19.11 -24.09 3.41
C LEU A 148 20.45 -24.66 3.87
N ALA A 149 20.44 -25.66 4.77
CA ALA A 149 21.66 -26.33 5.20
C ALA A 149 22.30 -27.16 4.07
N SER A 150 21.51 -27.94 3.32
CA SER A 150 22.02 -28.70 2.17
C SER A 150 22.45 -27.78 1.01
N CYS A 151 21.73 -26.67 0.78
CA CYS A 151 22.11 -25.64 -0.19
C CYS A 151 23.47 -25.00 0.15
N GLN A 152 23.73 -24.68 1.42
CA GLN A 152 25.07 -24.23 1.85
C GLN A 152 26.12 -25.33 1.70
N GLN A 153 25.83 -26.56 2.11
CA GLN A 153 26.79 -27.67 2.04
C GLN A 153 27.19 -28.00 0.59
N ALA A 154 26.25 -27.94 -0.36
CA ALA A 154 26.54 -28.05 -1.80
C ALA A 154 27.39 -26.87 -2.30
N GLY A 155 27.01 -25.64 -1.96
CA GLY A 155 27.71 -24.41 -2.35
C GLY A 155 29.15 -24.32 -1.81
N TYR A 156 29.41 -24.82 -0.60
CA TYR A 156 30.77 -24.85 -0.01
C TYR A 156 31.65 -25.98 -0.55
N SER A 157 31.07 -27.07 -1.06
CA SER A 157 31.82 -28.23 -1.56
C SER A 157 32.16 -28.15 -3.05
N ASN A 158 31.70 -27.10 -3.76
CA ASN A 158 31.76 -26.97 -5.22
C ASN A 158 31.21 -28.21 -5.96
N SER A 159 30.30 -28.96 -5.32
CA SER A 159 29.88 -30.27 -5.79
C SER A 159 28.85 -30.15 -6.92
N THR A 160 29.30 -30.37 -8.16
CA THR A 160 28.44 -30.36 -9.35
C THR A 160 27.62 -31.65 -9.54
N SER A 161 27.91 -32.70 -8.76
CA SER A 161 27.24 -34.01 -8.85
C SER A 161 25.89 -34.02 -8.12
N GLY A 162 24.85 -33.43 -8.73
CA GLY A 162 23.51 -33.49 -8.13
C GLY A 162 22.36 -32.69 -8.77
N GLY A 163 22.55 -32.06 -9.94
CA GLY A 163 21.45 -31.40 -10.67
C GLY A 163 20.76 -30.23 -9.96
N SER A 164 21.31 -29.76 -8.84
CA SER A 164 20.69 -28.80 -7.91
C SER A 164 21.68 -27.67 -7.61
N LEU A 165 21.63 -26.64 -8.45
CA LEU A 165 22.61 -25.55 -8.45
C LEU A 165 22.29 -24.55 -7.34
N CYS A 166 23.00 -24.65 -6.21
CA CYS A 166 22.93 -23.71 -5.09
C CYS A 166 24.21 -22.87 -5.01
N LEU A 167 24.13 -21.60 -5.43
CA LEU A 167 25.28 -20.72 -5.61
C LEU A 167 25.34 -19.65 -4.51
N LEU A 168 26.47 -19.60 -3.79
CA LEU A 168 26.65 -18.66 -2.67
C LEU A 168 27.00 -17.23 -3.13
N ASN A 169 27.61 -17.09 -4.31
CA ASN A 169 28.22 -15.84 -4.80
C ASN A 169 27.59 -15.34 -6.12
N VAL A 170 26.26 -15.45 -6.25
CA VAL A 170 25.48 -15.06 -7.44
C VAL A 170 24.33 -14.13 -7.04
N PRO A 171 23.98 -13.10 -7.84
CA PRO A 171 22.96 -12.10 -7.47
C PRO A 171 21.64 -12.71 -7.01
N ALA A 172 21.00 -12.09 -6.01
CA ALA A 172 19.75 -12.58 -5.40
C ALA A 172 18.51 -12.58 -6.33
N SER A 173 18.67 -12.17 -7.59
CA SER A 173 17.67 -12.32 -8.66
C SER A 173 17.73 -13.69 -9.36
N ASP A 174 18.83 -14.42 -9.23
CA ASP A 174 18.99 -15.75 -9.79
C ASP A 174 18.29 -16.80 -8.90
N PRO A 175 17.40 -17.66 -9.44
CA PRO A 175 16.81 -18.77 -8.68
C PRO A 175 17.83 -19.70 -8.01
N ALA A 176 19.05 -19.84 -8.56
CA ALA A 176 20.14 -20.62 -7.99
C ALA A 176 20.84 -19.91 -6.80
N SER A 177 20.63 -18.61 -6.60
CA SER A 177 21.28 -17.84 -5.53
C SER A 177 20.80 -18.26 -4.14
N TYR A 178 21.74 -18.57 -3.24
CA TYR A 178 21.44 -18.86 -1.84
C TYR A 178 20.56 -17.79 -1.17
N THR A 179 20.74 -16.52 -1.52
CA THR A 179 19.96 -15.40 -0.96
C THR A 179 18.49 -15.41 -1.43
N GLN A 180 18.21 -15.96 -2.61
CA GLN A 180 16.84 -16.22 -3.10
C GLN A 180 16.26 -17.52 -2.51
N GLN A 181 17.09 -18.52 -2.23
CA GLN A 181 16.67 -19.80 -1.61
C GLN A 181 16.14 -19.62 -0.18
N GLN A 182 16.51 -18.54 0.52
CA GLN A 182 15.95 -18.16 1.83
C GLN A 182 14.47 -17.75 1.80
N CYS A 183 13.95 -17.40 0.61
CA CYS A 183 12.66 -16.76 0.42
C CYS A 183 11.55 -17.73 -0.01
N ALA A 184 10.34 -17.46 0.47
CA ALA A 184 9.13 -18.14 0.03
C ALA A 184 8.76 -17.78 -1.43
N GLU A 185 7.90 -18.60 -2.02
CA GLU A 185 7.41 -18.42 -3.39
C GLU A 185 6.76 -17.03 -3.61
N GLY A 186 7.15 -16.33 -4.67
CA GLY A 186 6.70 -14.97 -4.99
C GLY A 186 7.54 -13.84 -4.37
N TYR A 187 8.43 -14.15 -3.43
CA TYR A 187 9.31 -13.20 -2.73
C TYR A 187 10.75 -13.27 -3.24
N THR A 188 11.44 -12.14 -3.24
CA THR A 188 12.83 -12.00 -3.71
C THR A 188 13.53 -10.83 -3.00
N GLY A 189 14.82 -10.64 -3.28
CA GLY A 189 15.58 -9.49 -2.83
C GLY A 189 15.93 -9.48 -1.34
N ASN A 190 16.40 -8.33 -0.86
CA ASN A 190 16.79 -8.15 0.54
C ASN A 190 15.60 -8.41 1.48
N LEU A 191 15.86 -9.10 2.60
CA LEU A 191 14.84 -9.53 3.59
C LEU A 191 13.66 -10.33 3.00
N CYS A 192 13.77 -10.84 1.77
CA CYS A 192 12.66 -11.38 1.00
C CYS A 192 11.48 -10.39 0.89
N ALA A 193 11.76 -9.09 0.86
CA ALA A 193 10.77 -8.02 0.96
C ALA A 193 10.52 -7.28 -0.38
N ALA A 194 11.03 -7.81 -1.50
CA ALA A 194 10.63 -7.45 -2.86
C ALA A 194 9.85 -8.63 -3.51
N CYS A 195 9.16 -8.37 -4.62
CA CYS A 195 8.32 -9.37 -5.29
C CYS A 195 8.90 -9.84 -6.63
N GLN A 196 8.72 -11.12 -6.92
CA GLN A 196 9.08 -11.77 -8.19
C GLN A 196 8.16 -11.31 -9.33
N SER A 197 8.56 -11.55 -10.59
CA SER A 197 7.73 -11.28 -11.77
C SER A 197 6.35 -11.97 -11.67
N GLY A 198 5.29 -11.25 -12.01
CA GLY A 198 3.90 -11.69 -11.86
C GLY A 198 3.32 -11.58 -10.44
N TYR A 199 4.11 -11.13 -9.46
CA TYR A 199 3.64 -10.73 -8.13
C TYR A 199 3.75 -9.21 -7.95
N VAL A 200 3.06 -8.67 -6.96
CA VAL A 200 3.07 -7.24 -6.62
C VAL A 200 3.07 -7.02 -5.11
N LEU A 201 3.75 -5.96 -4.66
CA LEU A 201 3.92 -5.64 -3.25
C LEU A 201 2.67 -4.96 -2.68
N SER A 202 1.97 -5.68 -1.80
CA SER A 202 0.79 -5.20 -1.09
C SER A 202 1.14 -4.59 0.27
N ALA A 203 0.13 -4.28 1.09
CA ALA A 203 0.35 -3.91 2.49
C ALA A 203 1.11 -5.02 3.25
N GLY A 204 1.85 -4.65 4.29
CA GLY A 204 2.54 -5.63 5.15
C GLY A 204 3.71 -6.38 4.52
N PHE A 205 4.30 -5.84 3.44
CA PHE A 205 5.32 -6.54 2.63
C PHE A 205 4.83 -7.92 2.15
N LYS A 206 3.56 -8.00 1.73
CA LYS A 206 2.92 -9.22 1.24
C LYS A 206 2.91 -9.23 -0.29
N CYS A 207 3.64 -10.17 -0.90
CA CYS A 207 3.64 -10.33 -2.35
C CYS A 207 2.40 -11.12 -2.79
N THR A 208 1.53 -10.49 -3.57
CA THR A 208 0.30 -11.08 -4.11
C THR A 208 0.42 -11.29 -5.62
N ARG A 209 -0.02 -12.44 -6.14
CA ARG A 209 -0.04 -12.68 -7.61
C ARG A 209 -0.96 -11.69 -8.32
N CYS A 210 -0.53 -11.17 -9.47
CA CYS A 210 -1.36 -10.31 -10.31
C CYS A 210 -2.61 -11.06 -10.83
N PRO A 211 -3.79 -10.40 -10.95
CA PRO A 211 -5.03 -11.08 -11.30
C PRO A 211 -4.99 -11.73 -12.69
N GLY A 212 -4.99 -13.06 -12.77
CA GLY A 212 -4.93 -13.80 -14.05
C GLY A 212 -3.52 -14.11 -14.56
N TYR A 213 -2.49 -14.02 -13.71
CA TYR A 213 -1.14 -14.50 -14.00
C TYR A 213 -0.95 -16.00 -13.61
N PRO A 214 -0.22 -16.81 -14.40
CA PRO A 214 0.27 -16.54 -15.76
C PRO A 214 -0.85 -16.67 -16.80
N GLY A 215 -0.99 -15.69 -17.70
CA GLY A 215 -2.10 -15.62 -18.65
C GLY A 215 -2.54 -14.20 -18.97
N SER A 216 -3.83 -13.99 -19.21
CA SER A 216 -4.45 -12.71 -19.62
C SER A 216 -4.53 -11.64 -18.52
N GLY A 217 -3.56 -11.61 -17.60
CA GLY A 217 -3.60 -10.74 -16.43
C GLY A 217 -3.52 -9.24 -16.72
N ALA A 218 -2.84 -8.85 -17.80
CA ALA A 218 -2.86 -7.46 -18.28
C ALA A 218 -4.28 -7.02 -18.65
N ALA A 219 -5.04 -7.84 -19.39
CA ALA A 219 -6.41 -7.52 -19.79
C ALA A 219 -7.37 -7.40 -18.59
N ARG A 220 -7.22 -8.27 -17.57
CA ARG A 220 -7.99 -8.16 -16.32
C ARG A 220 -7.62 -6.90 -15.54
N THR A 221 -6.33 -6.57 -15.46
CA THR A 221 -5.84 -5.36 -14.79
C THR A 221 -6.33 -4.08 -15.50
N ILE A 222 -6.35 -4.07 -16.83
CA ILE A 222 -6.91 -2.98 -17.65
C ILE A 222 -8.41 -2.83 -17.38
N LEU A 223 -9.19 -3.92 -17.37
CA LEU A 223 -10.63 -3.85 -17.09
C LEU A 223 -10.93 -3.27 -15.70
N ILE A 224 -10.17 -3.67 -14.68
CA ILE A 224 -10.31 -3.12 -13.31
C ILE A 224 -9.87 -1.65 -13.26
N GLY A 225 -8.80 -1.28 -13.96
CA GLY A 225 -8.35 0.11 -14.08
C GLY A 225 -9.35 1.03 -14.77
N LEU A 226 -9.99 0.55 -15.85
CA LEU A 226 -11.06 1.27 -16.54
C LEU A 226 -12.30 1.42 -15.65
N ALA A 227 -12.68 0.37 -14.91
CA ALA A 227 -13.78 0.44 -13.94
C ALA A 227 -13.49 1.44 -12.80
N PHE A 228 -12.25 1.46 -12.29
CA PHE A 228 -11.79 2.46 -11.30
C PHE A 228 -11.87 3.88 -11.85
N ILE A 229 -11.37 4.12 -13.07
CA ILE A 229 -11.41 5.44 -13.71
C ILE A 229 -12.86 5.89 -13.93
N ALA A 230 -13.72 5.01 -14.46
CA ALA A 230 -15.13 5.29 -14.67
C ALA A 230 -15.88 5.57 -13.35
N GLY A 231 -15.64 4.80 -12.30
CA GLY A 231 -16.23 5.01 -10.98
C GLY A 231 -15.89 6.38 -10.39
N ASN A 232 -14.61 6.78 -10.47
CA ASN A 232 -14.19 8.10 -10.01
C ASN A 232 -14.73 9.25 -10.89
N ILE A 233 -14.84 9.07 -12.21
CA ILE A 233 -15.51 10.07 -13.07
C ILE A 233 -16.98 10.22 -12.67
N VAL A 234 -17.72 9.11 -12.49
CA VAL A 234 -19.14 9.14 -12.11
C VAL A 234 -19.35 9.84 -10.77
N ILE A 235 -18.55 9.53 -9.73
CA ILE A 235 -18.73 10.18 -8.42
C ILE A 235 -18.38 11.67 -8.44
N ILE A 236 -17.35 12.08 -9.20
CA ILE A 236 -16.96 13.49 -9.34
C ILE A 236 -18.05 14.28 -10.06
N LEU A 237 -18.52 13.78 -11.21
CA LEU A 237 -19.60 14.42 -11.97
C LEU A 237 -20.91 14.46 -11.17
N TYR A 238 -21.26 13.38 -10.47
CA TYR A 238 -22.44 13.33 -9.59
C TYR A 238 -22.34 14.39 -8.49
N THR A 239 -21.23 14.43 -7.76
CA THR A 239 -20.99 15.39 -6.66
C THR A 239 -21.05 16.83 -7.15
N ALA A 240 -20.47 17.12 -8.33
CA ALA A 240 -20.58 18.44 -8.97
C ALA A 240 -22.03 18.78 -9.35
N THR A 241 -22.82 17.85 -9.92
CA THR A 241 -24.25 18.12 -10.21
C THR A 241 -25.08 18.33 -8.94
N GLN A 242 -24.79 17.62 -7.85
CA GLN A 242 -25.47 17.85 -6.57
C GLN A 242 -25.08 19.20 -5.96
N HIS A 243 -23.82 19.60 -6.07
CA HIS A 243 -23.37 20.94 -5.65
C HIS A 243 -24.17 22.05 -6.34
N PHE A 244 -24.21 22.06 -7.69
CA PHE A 244 -24.91 23.12 -8.42
C PHE A 244 -26.42 23.15 -8.13
N LYS A 245 -27.06 21.97 -7.92
CA LYS A 245 -28.46 21.91 -7.48
C LYS A 245 -28.66 22.54 -6.11
N ASN A 246 -27.83 22.20 -5.13
CA ASN A 246 -27.95 22.76 -3.77
C ASN A 246 -27.70 24.29 -3.78
N ALA A 247 -26.64 24.75 -4.45
CA ALA A 247 -26.34 26.18 -4.57
C ALA A 247 -27.47 26.99 -5.24
N GLN A 248 -28.21 26.40 -6.19
CA GLN A 248 -29.41 27.01 -6.79
C GLN A 248 -30.63 26.99 -5.85
N LEU A 249 -30.80 25.94 -5.04
CA LEU A 249 -31.87 25.85 -4.03
C LEU A 249 -31.63 26.82 -2.86
N ASP A 250 -30.39 26.97 -2.40
CA ASP A 250 -30.03 27.91 -1.33
C ASP A 250 -30.13 29.38 -1.76
N ALA A 251 -30.09 29.65 -3.08
CA ALA A 251 -30.35 30.96 -3.68
C ALA A 251 -31.84 31.23 -3.98
N ALA A 252 -32.75 30.28 -3.72
CA ALA A 252 -34.19 30.48 -3.85
C ALA A 252 -34.78 31.27 -2.66
N PRO A 253 -35.97 31.88 -2.80
CA PRO A 253 -36.66 32.55 -1.69
C PRO A 253 -36.92 31.61 -0.50
N GLU A 254 -36.90 32.16 0.71
CA GLU A 254 -36.99 31.38 1.96
C GLU A 254 -38.25 30.51 2.05
N GLU A 255 -39.37 30.96 1.48
CA GLU A 255 -40.65 30.23 1.45
C GLU A 255 -40.57 28.86 0.75
N GLU A 256 -39.60 28.65 -0.14
CA GLU A 256 -39.38 27.37 -0.83
C GLU A 256 -38.25 26.51 -0.20
N ARG A 257 -37.53 27.02 0.81
CA ARG A 257 -36.38 26.32 1.41
C ARG A 257 -36.83 25.20 2.36
N LYS A 258 -37.19 24.05 1.79
CA LYS A 258 -37.42 22.79 2.51
C LYS A 258 -36.31 22.52 3.53
N HIS A 259 -36.70 22.22 4.76
CA HIS A 259 -35.81 21.84 5.88
C HIS A 259 -35.21 20.41 5.75
N ASP A 260 -35.10 19.89 4.54
CA ASP A 260 -34.47 18.61 4.23
C ASP A 260 -32.94 18.77 4.24
N VAL A 261 -32.21 17.76 4.72
CA VAL A 261 -30.74 17.82 4.78
C VAL A 261 -30.17 17.85 3.36
N PRO A 262 -29.32 18.83 2.98
CA PRO A 262 -28.79 18.93 1.62
C PRO A 262 -27.94 17.71 1.27
N LEU A 263 -28.35 16.99 0.22
CA LEU A 263 -27.81 15.68 -0.16
C LEU A 263 -26.28 15.72 -0.42
N GLY A 264 -25.75 16.87 -0.86
CA GLY A 264 -24.32 17.08 -1.06
C GLY A 264 -23.49 17.06 0.23
N GLY A 265 -24.04 17.59 1.33
CA GLY A 265 -23.37 17.58 2.64
C GLY A 265 -23.31 16.16 3.22
N LEU A 266 -24.42 15.42 3.13
CA LEU A 266 -24.46 14.00 3.50
C LEU A 266 -23.47 13.16 2.69
N LEU A 267 -23.38 13.40 1.38
CA LEU A 267 -22.43 12.73 0.49
C LEU A 267 -20.97 13.03 0.89
N LYS A 268 -20.64 14.28 1.24
CA LYS A 268 -19.27 14.65 1.65
C LYS A 268 -18.87 14.01 2.99
N VAL A 269 -19.77 13.98 3.98
CA VAL A 269 -19.54 13.28 5.26
C VAL A 269 -19.33 11.78 5.03
N PHE A 270 -20.13 11.16 4.16
CA PHE A 270 -19.98 9.75 3.77
C PHE A 270 -18.62 9.49 3.07
N MET A 271 -18.21 10.35 2.13
CA MET A 271 -16.89 10.26 1.49
C MET A 271 -15.75 10.29 2.51
N VAL A 272 -15.77 11.23 3.45
CA VAL A 272 -14.72 11.37 4.47
C VAL A 272 -14.66 10.14 5.38
N HIS A 273 -15.81 9.65 5.85
CA HIS A 273 -15.88 8.40 6.64
C HIS A 273 -15.23 7.23 5.89
N VAL A 274 -15.62 7.05 4.63
CA VAL A 274 -15.13 5.97 3.78
C VAL A 274 -13.63 6.09 3.51
N GLN A 275 -13.13 7.29 3.19
CA GLN A 275 -11.71 7.53 2.95
C GLN A 275 -10.88 7.14 4.20
N GLN A 276 -11.32 7.53 5.39
CA GLN A 276 -10.69 7.16 6.65
C GLN A 276 -10.73 5.64 6.89
N PHE A 277 -11.89 4.99 6.68
CA PHE A 277 -12.03 3.55 6.83
C PHE A 277 -11.09 2.76 5.90
N ILE A 278 -10.87 3.23 4.67
CA ILE A 278 -9.93 2.61 3.72
C ILE A 278 -8.46 2.84 4.15
N ILE A 279 -8.11 4.00 4.69
CA ILE A 279 -6.76 4.27 5.21
C ILE A 279 -6.47 3.37 6.43
N VAL A 280 -7.43 3.22 7.35
CA VAL A 280 -7.37 2.28 8.48
C VAL A 280 -7.25 0.83 8.00
N SER A 281 -8.08 0.42 7.04
CA SER A 281 -8.07 -0.95 6.49
C SER A 281 -6.82 -1.30 5.67
N GLN A 282 -5.87 -0.38 5.52
CA GLN A 282 -4.55 -0.65 4.94
C GLN A 282 -3.48 -0.98 6.00
N LEU A 283 -3.77 -0.95 7.31
CA LEU A 283 -2.86 -1.40 8.37
C LEU A 283 -2.30 -2.80 8.08
N ASN A 284 -1.14 -3.14 8.67
CA ASN A 284 -0.50 -4.45 8.50
C ASN A 284 -1.19 -5.56 9.33
N ILE A 285 -2.47 -5.79 9.04
CA ILE A 285 -3.33 -6.79 9.68
C ILE A 285 -3.89 -7.70 8.58
N ASP A 286 -3.91 -9.00 8.81
CA ASP A 286 -4.39 -9.98 7.83
C ASP A 286 -5.93 -10.07 7.82
N TYR A 287 -6.56 -9.00 7.29
CA TYR A 287 -8.02 -8.89 7.19
C TYR A 287 -8.65 -10.03 6.36
N PRO A 288 -9.84 -10.54 6.75
CA PRO A 288 -10.56 -11.55 5.97
C PRO A 288 -10.94 -11.03 4.58
N ARG A 289 -11.00 -11.96 3.60
CA ARG A 289 -11.21 -11.64 2.17
C ARG A 289 -12.43 -10.77 1.88
N ILE A 290 -13.48 -10.87 2.71
CA ILE A 290 -14.70 -10.05 2.59
C ILE A 290 -14.37 -8.56 2.76
N ILE A 291 -13.60 -8.20 3.80
CA ILE A 291 -13.18 -6.81 4.06
C ILE A 291 -12.30 -6.30 2.91
N ILE A 292 -11.32 -7.10 2.47
CA ILE A 292 -10.45 -6.75 1.33
C ILE A 292 -11.27 -6.49 0.05
N GLY A 293 -12.31 -7.31 -0.21
CA GLY A 293 -13.23 -7.12 -1.32
C GLY A 293 -14.04 -5.82 -1.22
N VAL A 294 -14.65 -5.55 -0.05
CA VAL A 294 -15.42 -4.33 0.19
C VAL A 294 -14.53 -3.09 0.09
N VAL A 295 -13.39 -3.06 0.77
CA VAL A 295 -12.40 -1.97 0.71
C VAL A 295 -11.89 -1.74 -0.72
N GLY A 296 -11.78 -2.81 -1.51
CA GLY A 296 -11.44 -2.74 -2.93
C GLY A 296 -12.49 -2.01 -3.78
N VAL A 297 -13.74 -2.44 -3.71
CA VAL A 297 -14.86 -1.82 -4.44
C VAL A 297 -15.10 -0.38 -3.97
N VAL A 298 -15.15 -0.16 -2.66
CA VAL A 298 -15.45 1.13 -2.06
C VAL A 298 -14.30 2.14 -2.27
N GLY A 299 -13.04 1.68 -2.27
CA GLY A 299 -11.89 2.50 -2.66
C GLY A 299 -11.92 2.94 -4.13
N SER A 300 -12.44 2.09 -5.02
CA SER A 300 -12.60 2.48 -6.44
C SER A 300 -13.65 3.57 -6.71
N VAL A 301 -14.46 3.93 -5.71
CA VAL A 301 -15.52 4.96 -5.78
C VAL A 301 -15.16 6.22 -4.98
N THR A 302 -14.08 6.22 -4.17
CA THR A 302 -13.78 7.33 -3.24
C THR A 302 -12.37 7.91 -3.38
N GLY A 303 -11.73 7.68 -4.53
CA GLY A 303 -10.42 8.21 -4.86
C GLY A 303 -9.25 7.66 -4.04
N VAL A 304 -9.47 6.68 -3.15
CA VAL A 304 -8.39 6.06 -2.39
C VAL A 304 -7.81 4.88 -3.17
N SER A 305 -6.54 5.00 -3.58
CA SER A 305 -5.84 3.98 -4.37
C SER A 305 -5.54 2.71 -3.56
N SER A 306 -6.48 1.78 -3.52
CA SER A 306 -6.28 0.45 -2.94
C SER A 306 -5.36 -0.40 -3.83
N ARG A 307 -4.08 -0.53 -3.44
CA ARG A 307 -3.08 -1.40 -4.12
C ARG A 307 -3.55 -2.86 -4.26
N PHE A 308 -4.53 -3.27 -3.45
CA PHE A 308 -5.20 -4.56 -3.49
C PHE A 308 -6.09 -4.80 -4.73
N THR A 309 -6.60 -3.74 -5.37
CA THR A 309 -7.61 -3.84 -6.44
C THR A 309 -7.05 -3.45 -7.79
N TYR A 310 -6.36 -2.31 -7.88
CA TYR A 310 -5.65 -1.90 -9.08
C TYR A 310 -4.19 -1.58 -8.73
N SER A 311 -3.25 -2.25 -9.39
CA SER A 311 -1.84 -1.91 -9.33
C SER A 311 -1.28 -1.78 -10.76
N PRO A 312 -0.75 -0.60 -11.14
CA PRO A 312 -0.14 -0.36 -12.45
C PRO A 312 0.97 -1.35 -12.83
N ALA A 313 1.71 -1.91 -11.87
CA ALA A 313 2.73 -2.92 -12.15
C ALA A 313 2.15 -4.22 -12.76
N CYS A 314 0.88 -4.57 -12.48
CA CYS A 314 0.24 -5.74 -13.06
C CYS A 314 -0.16 -5.55 -14.55
N LEU A 315 0.03 -4.37 -15.13
CA LEU A 315 -0.06 -4.15 -16.59
C LEU A 315 1.13 -4.81 -17.32
N LEU A 316 2.31 -4.80 -16.71
CA LEU A 316 3.56 -5.33 -17.28
C LEU A 316 4.20 -6.32 -16.30
N THR A 317 3.59 -7.50 -16.16
CA THR A 317 3.95 -8.52 -15.16
C THR A 317 5.39 -9.04 -15.26
N ASN A 318 6.08 -8.82 -16.38
CA ASN A 318 7.43 -9.33 -16.65
C ASN A 318 8.55 -8.34 -16.28
N GLN A 319 8.27 -7.41 -15.36
CA GLN A 319 9.23 -6.43 -14.84
C GLN A 319 9.87 -6.90 -13.53
N ASP A 320 11.13 -6.53 -13.33
CA ASP A 320 11.86 -6.74 -12.09
C ASP A 320 11.34 -5.82 -10.96
N SER A 321 11.88 -5.95 -9.75
CA SER A 321 11.46 -5.12 -8.61
C SER A 321 11.70 -3.62 -8.83
N ALA A 322 12.70 -3.21 -9.61
CA ALA A 322 12.91 -1.80 -9.97
C ALA A 322 11.86 -1.29 -10.98
N GLY A 323 11.61 -2.03 -12.06
CA GLY A 323 10.55 -1.70 -13.03
C GLY A 323 9.15 -1.69 -12.40
N GLN A 324 8.85 -2.63 -11.50
CA GLN A 324 7.62 -2.65 -10.72
C GLN A 324 7.45 -1.41 -9.84
N ALA A 325 8.51 -0.97 -9.15
CA ALA A 325 8.49 0.23 -8.32
C ALA A 325 8.24 1.50 -9.13
N HIS A 326 8.91 1.61 -10.29
CA HIS A 326 8.75 2.72 -11.22
C HIS A 326 7.31 2.81 -11.77
N LEU A 327 6.74 1.69 -12.21
CA LEU A 327 5.36 1.61 -12.69
C LEU A 327 4.33 1.93 -11.59
N GLN A 328 4.54 1.44 -10.37
CA GLN A 328 3.66 1.77 -9.23
C GLN A 328 3.71 3.27 -8.91
N PHE A 329 4.89 3.89 -8.88
CA PHE A 329 5.03 5.31 -8.58
C PHE A 329 4.39 6.18 -9.67
N LEU A 330 4.76 5.99 -10.94
CA LEU A 330 4.18 6.76 -12.06
C LEU A 330 2.67 6.56 -12.15
N GLY A 331 2.18 5.32 -12.07
CA GLY A 331 0.76 5.05 -12.16
C GLY A 331 -0.04 5.60 -10.98
N ALA A 332 0.51 5.62 -9.76
CA ALA A 332 -0.15 6.23 -8.60
C ALA A 332 -0.20 7.77 -8.70
N ALA A 333 0.82 8.41 -9.27
CA ALA A 333 0.84 9.86 -9.48
C ALA A 333 -0.04 10.31 -10.67
N LEU A 334 -0.01 9.56 -11.78
CA LEU A 334 -0.67 9.94 -13.04
C LEU A 334 -2.14 9.51 -13.14
N THR A 335 -2.55 8.40 -12.52
CA THR A 335 -3.95 7.92 -12.61
C THR A 335 -4.95 8.98 -12.11
N PRO A 336 -4.74 9.65 -10.96
CA PRO A 336 -5.66 10.71 -10.52
C PRO A 336 -5.67 11.90 -11.49
N CYS A 337 -4.51 12.31 -12.04
CA CYS A 337 -4.44 13.38 -13.05
C CYS A 337 -5.25 13.04 -14.32
N LEU A 338 -5.21 11.78 -14.77
CA LEU A 338 -6.02 11.28 -15.88
C LEU A 338 -7.53 11.31 -15.55
N VAL A 339 -7.92 10.95 -14.32
CA VAL A 339 -9.32 11.04 -13.86
C VAL A 339 -9.81 12.49 -13.80
N VAL A 340 -8.99 13.44 -13.32
CA VAL A 340 -9.32 14.87 -13.34
C VAL A 340 -9.52 15.36 -14.77
N ALA A 341 -8.56 15.09 -15.66
CA ALA A 341 -8.62 15.51 -17.06
C ALA A 341 -9.85 14.92 -17.77
N ALA A 342 -10.13 13.62 -17.57
CA ALA A 342 -11.31 12.97 -18.12
C ALA A 342 -12.61 13.56 -17.56
N SER A 343 -12.69 13.84 -16.26
CA SER A 343 -13.88 14.45 -15.63
C SER A 343 -14.17 15.85 -16.18
N LEU A 344 -13.13 16.69 -16.35
CA LEU A 344 -13.25 18.01 -16.95
C LEU A 344 -13.68 17.94 -18.42
N VAL A 345 -13.12 17.00 -19.20
CA VAL A 345 -13.52 16.77 -20.60
C VAL A 345 -14.97 16.27 -20.68
N CYS A 346 -15.39 15.34 -19.83
CA CYS A 346 -16.78 14.87 -19.78
C CYS A 346 -17.76 16.00 -19.42
N TRP A 347 -17.42 16.88 -18.48
CA TRP A 347 -18.25 18.04 -18.14
C TRP A 347 -18.31 19.04 -19.32
N ALA A 348 -17.17 19.36 -19.94
CA ALA A 348 -17.14 20.29 -21.08
C ALA A 348 -17.88 19.75 -22.31
N LEU A 349 -17.83 18.44 -22.56
CA LEU A 349 -18.54 17.80 -23.67
C LEU A 349 -20.05 17.78 -23.50
N ARG A 350 -20.59 17.87 -22.27
CA ARG A 350 -22.04 18.01 -22.01
C ARG A 350 -22.66 19.14 -22.84
N TYR A 351 -21.95 20.26 -22.98
CA TYR A 351 -22.40 21.44 -23.74
C TYR A 351 -22.26 21.32 -25.26
N LYS A 352 -21.46 20.36 -25.75
CA LYS A 352 -21.42 20.00 -27.19
C LYS A 352 -22.36 18.84 -27.53
N GLY A 353 -22.77 18.07 -26.52
CA GLY A 353 -23.58 16.85 -26.64
C GLY A 353 -25.05 17.05 -27.02
N CYS A 354 -25.55 18.29 -27.13
CA CYS A 354 -26.88 18.57 -27.67
C CYS A 354 -27.08 18.06 -29.12
N TYR A 355 -25.99 17.77 -29.84
CA TYR A 355 -26.01 16.90 -31.01
C TYR A 355 -25.71 15.43 -30.63
N GLY A 356 -26.70 14.74 -30.04
CA GLY A 356 -26.98 13.35 -30.41
C GLY A 356 -26.83 12.20 -29.40
N ILE A 357 -26.43 12.38 -28.12
CA ILE A 357 -26.30 11.25 -27.18
C ILE A 357 -26.93 11.52 -25.79
N ASN A 358 -28.24 11.29 -25.67
CA ASN A 358 -29.02 11.42 -24.43
C ASN A 358 -28.84 10.21 -23.48
N LEU A 359 -27.59 9.88 -23.11
CA LEU A 359 -27.29 8.81 -22.16
C LEU A 359 -27.40 9.23 -20.68
N PHE A 360 -27.14 10.50 -20.36
CA PHE A 360 -27.04 10.98 -18.98
C PHE A 360 -28.40 11.23 -18.33
N ASP A 361 -29.27 12.01 -18.98
CA ASP A 361 -30.58 12.38 -18.41
C ASP A 361 -31.50 11.16 -18.21
N ARG A 362 -31.31 10.11 -19.03
CA ARG A 362 -32.02 8.84 -18.91
C ARG A 362 -31.62 8.03 -17.68
N TRP A 363 -30.41 8.25 -17.13
CA TRP A 363 -29.97 7.63 -15.88
C TRP A 363 -30.51 8.38 -14.66
N THR A 364 -30.44 9.72 -14.65
CA THR A 364 -30.98 10.54 -13.54
C THR A 364 -32.49 10.41 -13.38
N SER A 365 -33.21 10.09 -14.47
CA SER A 365 -34.66 9.88 -14.45
C SER A 365 -35.09 8.50 -13.92
N ALA A 366 -34.14 7.60 -13.64
CA ALA A 366 -34.41 6.24 -13.17
C ALA A 366 -34.37 6.08 -11.63
N THR A 367 -33.93 7.10 -10.90
CA THR A 367 -33.65 7.02 -9.44
C THR A 367 -34.62 7.79 -8.55
N THR A 368 -35.67 8.41 -9.11
CA THR A 368 -36.77 9.00 -8.33
C THR A 368 -37.81 7.93 -7.99
N PRO A 369 -38.13 7.70 -6.70
CA PRO A 369 -39.30 6.91 -6.33
C PRO A 369 -40.57 7.52 -6.96
N LYS A 370 -41.50 6.66 -7.38
CA LYS A 370 -42.88 7.09 -7.60
C LYS A 370 -43.61 6.99 -6.27
N ASP A 371 -43.78 8.11 -5.60
CA ASP A 371 -44.69 8.21 -4.46
C ASP A 371 -46.12 8.03 -4.98
N GLY A 372 -46.63 6.81 -4.87
CA GLY A 372 -48.02 6.47 -5.18
C GLY A 372 -48.90 6.76 -3.97
N ASN A 373 -49.83 7.70 -4.11
CA ASN A 373 -50.86 7.96 -3.11
C ASN A 373 -52.25 8.02 -3.78
N ASP A 374 -52.87 6.85 -3.91
CA ASP A 374 -54.24 6.69 -4.45
C ASP A 374 -55.28 7.08 -3.40
N ASP A 375 -55.43 8.39 -3.14
CA ASP A 375 -56.48 8.90 -2.25
C ASP A 375 -57.87 8.75 -2.88
N LYS A 376 -58.56 7.70 -2.45
CA LYS A 376 -59.96 7.42 -2.82
C LYS A 376 -60.89 8.43 -2.16
N HIS A 377 -61.59 9.22 -2.97
CA HIS A 377 -62.91 9.73 -2.59
C HIS A 377 -63.99 9.33 -3.59
N GLN A 378 -65.17 9.06 -3.04
CA GLN A 378 -66.19 8.20 -3.61
C GLN A 378 -67.48 9.00 -3.80
N ALA A 379 -67.91 9.19 -5.06
CA ALA A 379 -69.15 9.85 -5.41
C ALA A 379 -70.04 8.89 -6.23
N THR A 380 -71.07 8.33 -5.59
CA THR A 380 -71.96 7.33 -6.20
C THR A 380 -73.32 7.94 -6.54
N THR A 381 -73.56 8.25 -7.82
CA THR A 381 -74.93 8.30 -8.36
C THR A 381 -74.95 8.04 -9.87
N THR A 382 -76.03 7.39 -10.32
CA THR A 382 -76.31 7.08 -11.73
C THR A 382 -77.50 7.93 -12.23
N PRO A 383 -78.13 7.66 -13.39
CA PRO A 383 -77.84 8.35 -14.63
C PRO A 383 -79.03 9.18 -15.18
N ASN A 384 -78.83 9.98 -16.25
CA ASN A 384 -79.88 10.26 -17.25
C ASN A 384 -79.34 10.84 -18.57
N ILE A 385 -80.20 10.84 -19.59
CA ILE A 385 -79.97 10.99 -21.05
C ILE A 385 -81.22 11.71 -21.64
N PRO A 386 -81.29 12.34 -22.87
CA PRO A 386 -80.30 12.78 -23.88
C PRO A 386 -80.41 14.30 -24.24
N SER A 387 -79.70 14.78 -25.29
CA SER A 387 -80.29 15.31 -26.56
C SER A 387 -79.28 16.19 -27.37
N VAL A 388 -79.08 15.94 -28.69
CA VAL A 388 -79.55 16.74 -29.88
C VAL A 388 -78.78 18.08 -30.08
N GLN A 389 -78.19 18.47 -31.23
CA GLN A 389 -77.92 17.95 -32.60
C GLN A 389 -76.73 18.79 -33.18
N HIS A 390 -76.13 18.66 -34.39
CA HIS A 390 -76.34 17.87 -35.63
C HIS A 390 -75.14 16.87 -35.81
N GLY A 391 -74.49 16.49 -36.94
CA GLY A 391 -74.49 16.79 -38.39
C GLY A 391 -73.53 17.93 -38.85
N ALA A 392 -72.89 17.90 -40.03
CA ALA A 392 -72.92 16.90 -41.12
C ALA A 392 -71.65 16.86 -42.03
N THR A 393 -71.22 15.63 -42.39
CA THR A 393 -70.83 15.17 -43.77
C THR A 393 -69.59 15.71 -44.52
N LEU A 394 -68.57 14.83 -44.70
CA LEU A 394 -67.68 14.55 -45.87
C LEU A 394 -66.92 15.73 -46.56
N GLN A 395 -65.78 15.61 -47.27
CA GLN A 395 -64.85 14.55 -47.75
C GLN A 395 -63.46 15.25 -47.85
N GLY A 396 -62.28 14.64 -47.65
CA GLY A 396 -61.63 13.68 -48.54
C GLY A 396 -60.29 14.25 -49.09
N VAL A 397 -59.40 13.40 -49.62
CA VAL A 397 -58.11 13.72 -50.29
C VAL A 397 -56.93 14.20 -49.42
N SER A 398 -55.99 13.27 -49.18
CA SER A 398 -54.53 13.51 -49.16
C SER A 398 -53.93 12.90 -50.46
N PRO A 399 -52.63 13.04 -50.81
CA PRO A 399 -51.53 13.75 -50.13
C PRO A 399 -50.69 14.68 -51.05
N LEU A 400 -49.78 15.51 -50.47
CA LEU A 400 -48.32 15.50 -50.79
C LEU A 400 -47.53 16.63 -50.08
N VAL A 401 -46.54 16.19 -49.30
CA VAL A 401 -45.28 16.80 -48.85
C VAL A 401 -44.92 18.24 -49.34
N SER A 402 -44.77 19.16 -48.39
CA SER A 402 -43.56 20.01 -48.26
C SER A 402 -43.42 20.48 -46.80
N ASN A 403 -42.20 20.46 -46.24
CA ASN A 403 -41.94 20.75 -44.81
C ASN A 403 -41.57 22.22 -44.60
N GLU A 404 -41.98 22.84 -43.47
CA GLU A 404 -41.17 23.88 -42.80
C GLU A 404 -41.58 24.15 -41.32
N ASP A 405 -41.67 23.10 -40.50
CA ASP A 405 -41.93 23.24 -39.05
C ASP A 405 -40.74 23.83 -38.27
N THR A 406 -40.72 25.16 -38.12
CA THR A 406 -39.83 25.85 -37.17
C THR A 406 -40.44 25.82 -35.77
N GLN A 407 -40.56 24.63 -35.18
CA GLN A 407 -41.27 24.45 -33.90
C GLN A 407 -40.40 24.83 -32.68
N GLN A 408 -40.48 26.10 -32.30
CA GLN A 408 -39.75 26.71 -31.20
C GLN A 408 -40.20 26.15 -29.83
N CYS A 409 -39.27 25.60 -29.05
CA CYS A 409 -39.57 24.97 -27.76
C CYS A 409 -39.93 26.00 -26.67
N THR A 410 -41.22 26.21 -26.40
CA THR A 410 -41.69 26.91 -25.20
C THR A 410 -41.59 25.99 -23.99
N SER A 411 -40.62 26.26 -23.09
CA SER A 411 -40.54 25.58 -21.79
C SER A 411 -41.68 26.03 -20.85
N PRO A 412 -42.11 25.18 -19.89
CA PRO A 412 -42.87 25.67 -18.74
C PRO A 412 -42.01 26.67 -17.94
N ALA A 413 -42.67 27.59 -17.23
CA ALA A 413 -42.05 28.77 -16.63
C ALA A 413 -40.79 28.45 -15.80
N GLN A 414 -39.62 28.72 -16.38
CA GLN A 414 -38.34 28.45 -15.76
C GLN A 414 -37.92 29.63 -14.89
N LYS A 415 -37.59 29.36 -13.62
CA LYS A 415 -36.97 30.36 -12.73
C LYS A 415 -35.69 30.91 -13.35
N PRO A 416 -35.29 32.16 -13.05
CA PRO A 416 -34.07 32.76 -13.59
C PRO A 416 -32.83 31.99 -13.14
N SER A 417 -32.38 31.06 -13.97
CA SER A 417 -31.11 30.36 -13.81
C SER A 417 -29.96 31.30 -14.16
N ILE A 418 -29.10 31.58 -13.19
CA ILE A 418 -27.88 32.36 -13.41
C ILE A 418 -26.94 31.51 -14.29
N ASP A 419 -26.77 31.92 -15.55
CA ASP A 419 -25.93 31.20 -16.52
C ASP A 419 -24.44 31.44 -16.25
N ILE A 420 -23.84 30.53 -15.49
CA ILE A 420 -22.42 30.54 -15.14
C ILE A 420 -21.57 30.12 -16.34
N GLY A 421 -20.50 30.86 -16.63
CA GLY A 421 -19.56 30.51 -17.70
C GLY A 421 -18.89 29.14 -17.51
N VAL A 422 -18.68 28.40 -18.59
CA VAL A 422 -18.16 27.01 -18.57
C VAL A 422 -16.84 26.88 -17.79
N TRP A 423 -15.94 27.87 -17.89
CA TRP A 423 -14.67 27.89 -17.15
C TRP A 423 -14.85 27.90 -15.62
N GLN A 424 -15.87 28.60 -15.13
CA GLN A 424 -16.19 28.69 -13.72
C GLN A 424 -16.77 27.36 -13.22
N GLN A 425 -17.65 26.74 -14.00
CA GLN A 425 -18.17 25.40 -13.70
C GLN A 425 -17.06 24.34 -13.66
N LEU A 426 -16.12 24.39 -14.62
CA LEU A 426 -14.94 23.54 -14.65
C LEU A 426 -14.03 23.77 -13.43
N THR A 427 -14.03 24.97 -12.85
CA THR A 427 -13.34 25.26 -11.59
C THR A 427 -13.99 24.52 -10.41
N THR A 428 -15.33 24.53 -10.30
CA THR A 428 -16.04 23.74 -9.28
C THR A 428 -15.80 22.24 -9.45
N VAL A 429 -15.83 21.72 -10.70
CA VAL A 429 -15.54 20.31 -11.01
C VAL A 429 -14.09 19.95 -10.63
N LEU A 430 -13.13 20.85 -10.89
CA LEU A 430 -11.74 20.66 -10.47
C LEU A 430 -11.61 20.60 -8.94
N LEU A 431 -12.26 21.49 -8.20
CA LEU A 431 -12.25 21.48 -6.72
C LEU A 431 -12.83 20.18 -6.14
N VAL A 432 -13.97 19.71 -6.69
CA VAL A 432 -14.56 18.41 -6.34
C VAL A 432 -13.62 17.25 -6.67
N ALA A 433 -13.02 17.25 -7.86
CA ALA A 433 -12.10 16.20 -8.29
C ALA A 433 -10.84 16.14 -7.42
N VAL A 434 -10.27 17.29 -7.05
CA VAL A 434 -9.12 17.39 -6.14
C VAL A 434 -9.47 16.82 -4.77
N PHE A 435 -10.61 17.20 -4.18
CA PHE A 435 -11.05 16.70 -2.88
C PHE A 435 -11.24 15.17 -2.86
N VAL A 436 -11.90 14.60 -3.87
CA VAL A 436 -12.13 13.15 -3.97
C VAL A 436 -10.82 12.37 -4.11
N LEU A 437 -9.89 12.87 -4.94
CA LEU A 437 -8.67 12.14 -5.32
C LEU A 437 -7.46 12.41 -4.41
N TYR A 438 -7.56 13.39 -3.52
CA TYR A 438 -6.50 13.78 -2.58
C TYR A 438 -5.84 12.62 -1.81
N PRO A 439 -6.57 11.60 -1.30
CA PRO A 439 -5.93 10.48 -0.59
C PRO A 439 -4.94 9.69 -1.45
N ALA A 440 -5.25 9.44 -2.73
CA ALA A 440 -4.34 8.74 -3.64
C ALA A 440 -3.10 9.58 -3.96
N TRP A 441 -3.26 10.89 -4.15
CA TRP A 441 -2.13 11.78 -4.38
C TRP A 441 -1.21 11.89 -3.16
N ALA A 442 -1.75 12.09 -1.96
CA ALA A 442 -0.96 12.10 -0.72
C ALA A 442 -0.23 10.77 -0.50
N GLN A 443 -0.90 9.64 -0.77
CA GLN A 443 -0.33 8.29 -0.68
C GLN A 443 0.80 8.10 -1.70
N ALA A 444 0.61 8.53 -2.95
CA ALA A 444 1.63 8.46 -4.00
C ALA A 444 2.87 9.28 -3.61
N ALA A 445 2.66 10.56 -3.27
CA ALA A 445 3.68 11.53 -2.91
C ALA A 445 4.58 11.04 -1.77
N LEU A 446 3.96 10.65 -0.65
CA LEU A 446 4.70 10.22 0.54
C LEU A 446 5.32 8.82 0.37
N SER A 447 4.71 7.92 -0.40
CA SER A 447 5.24 6.54 -0.53
C SER A 447 6.60 6.47 -1.22
N ALA A 448 6.96 7.48 -2.01
CA ALA A 448 8.31 7.61 -2.58
C ALA A 448 9.38 7.95 -1.52
N LEU A 449 9.02 8.54 -0.37
CA LEU A 449 9.95 8.84 0.74
C LEU A 449 9.90 7.80 1.88
N SER A 450 9.08 6.75 1.75
CA SER A 450 8.94 5.72 2.77
C SER A 450 10.13 4.74 2.77
N CYS A 451 10.80 4.60 3.91
CA CYS A 451 11.96 3.73 4.07
C CYS A 451 11.86 2.83 5.30
N TYR A 452 12.37 1.60 5.15
CA TYR A 452 12.48 0.59 6.21
C TYR A 452 13.91 0.57 6.74
N TYR A 453 14.10 0.77 8.05
CA TYR A 453 15.42 0.79 8.69
C TYR A 453 15.72 -0.53 9.40
N MET A 454 16.85 -1.15 9.05
CA MET A 454 17.39 -2.26 9.84
C MET A 454 18.11 -1.72 11.08
N VAL A 455 17.92 -2.38 12.23
CA VAL A 455 18.66 -2.06 13.46
C VAL A 455 20.07 -2.64 13.38
N GLY A 456 21.08 -1.75 13.36
CA GLY A 456 22.49 -2.10 13.49
C GLY A 456 22.88 -2.36 14.95
N LEU A 457 24.13 -2.77 15.20
CA LEU A 457 24.66 -2.90 16.57
C LEU A 457 24.93 -1.53 17.21
N SER A 458 24.89 -0.45 16.43
CA SER A 458 24.89 0.95 16.87
C SER A 458 23.88 1.76 16.03
N PRO A 459 23.43 2.94 16.51
CA PRO A 459 22.57 3.81 15.70
C PRO A 459 23.19 4.19 14.35
N GLU A 460 24.50 4.45 14.34
CA GLU A 460 25.31 4.80 13.17
C GLU A 460 25.44 3.67 12.14
N THR A 461 25.16 2.42 12.52
CA THR A 461 25.16 1.25 11.62
C THR A 461 23.77 0.82 11.15
N SER A 462 22.74 1.63 11.40
CA SER A 462 21.40 1.40 10.85
C SER A 462 21.37 1.69 9.34
N ILE A 463 20.80 0.77 8.56
CA ILE A 463 20.72 0.88 7.09
C ILE A 463 19.26 0.95 6.67
N GLY A 464 18.88 2.05 6.03
CA GLY A 464 17.57 2.23 5.41
C GLY A 464 17.48 1.63 4.01
N TYR A 465 16.33 1.07 3.66
CA TYR A 465 15.96 0.57 2.32
C TYR A 465 14.63 1.17 1.87
N TRP A 466 14.45 1.40 0.57
CA TRP A 466 13.27 2.09 0.03
C TRP A 466 12.06 1.15 -0.07
N VAL A 467 10.92 1.49 0.55
CA VAL A 467 9.77 0.57 0.71
C VAL A 467 9.16 0.12 -0.62
N MET A 468 9.27 0.92 -1.69
CA MET A 468 8.81 0.51 -3.02
C MET A 468 9.77 -0.48 -3.71
N ASN A 469 11.05 -0.50 -3.34
CA ASN A 469 12.08 -1.40 -3.88
C ASN A 469 13.16 -1.72 -2.82
N MET A 470 12.97 -2.79 -2.05
CA MET A 470 13.89 -3.24 -1.00
C MET A 470 15.30 -3.61 -1.49
N ASN A 471 15.53 -3.70 -2.81
CA ASN A 471 16.88 -3.88 -3.37
C ASN A 471 17.68 -2.57 -3.44
N GLN A 472 17.04 -1.41 -3.25
CA GLN A 472 17.68 -0.09 -3.20
C GLN A 472 17.74 0.45 -1.76
N ARG A 473 18.90 1.03 -1.42
CA ARG A 473 19.10 1.72 -0.14
C ARG A 473 18.35 3.06 -0.12
N CYS A 474 17.90 3.45 1.07
CA CYS A 474 17.29 4.76 1.30
C CYS A 474 18.34 5.88 1.12
N TYR A 475 17.88 7.06 0.70
CA TYR A 475 18.67 8.30 0.53
C TYR A 475 20.08 8.16 -0.08
N THR A 476 20.30 7.20 -0.99
CA THR A 476 21.60 6.97 -1.63
C THR A 476 21.44 6.54 -3.10
N GLY A 477 22.39 6.97 -3.95
CA GLY A 477 22.37 6.72 -5.41
C GLY A 477 21.06 7.18 -6.07
N VAL A 478 20.55 6.36 -7.00
CA VAL A 478 19.34 6.63 -7.79
C VAL A 478 18.12 7.07 -6.96
N HIS A 479 17.96 6.56 -5.73
CA HIS A 479 16.86 6.98 -4.87
C HIS A 479 16.99 8.44 -4.44
N ALA A 480 18.20 8.89 -4.06
CA ALA A 480 18.46 10.29 -3.71
C ALA A 480 18.52 11.22 -4.94
N GLU A 481 19.18 10.78 -6.01
CA GLU A 481 19.46 11.62 -7.18
C GLU A 481 18.24 11.86 -8.06
N LEU A 482 17.34 10.88 -8.17
CA LEU A 482 16.17 10.94 -9.04
C LEU A 482 14.84 10.96 -8.27
N TYR A 483 14.62 10.00 -7.38
CA TYR A 483 13.28 9.81 -6.78
C TYR A 483 12.96 10.82 -5.68
N VAL A 484 13.90 11.16 -4.80
CA VAL A 484 13.70 12.14 -3.73
C VAL A 484 13.31 13.53 -4.24
N PRO A 485 14.02 14.19 -5.19
CA PRO A 485 13.62 15.52 -5.66
C PRO A 485 12.25 15.52 -6.35
N ILE A 486 11.94 14.47 -7.13
CA ILE A 486 10.59 14.30 -7.73
C ILE A 486 9.54 14.14 -6.63
N ALA A 487 9.80 13.31 -5.61
CA ALA A 487 8.90 13.11 -4.48
C ALA A 487 8.66 14.40 -3.69
N CYS A 488 9.70 15.20 -3.43
CA CYS A 488 9.56 16.51 -2.79
C CYS A 488 8.65 17.45 -3.60
N ILE A 489 8.81 17.51 -4.93
CA ILE A 489 7.92 18.30 -5.81
C ILE A 489 6.47 17.78 -5.74
N VAL A 490 6.27 16.46 -5.81
CA VAL A 490 4.91 15.85 -5.75
C VAL A 490 4.27 16.06 -4.36
N VAL A 491 5.05 16.00 -3.26
CA VAL A 491 4.58 16.32 -1.90
C VAL A 491 4.18 17.79 -1.78
N LEU A 492 4.94 18.72 -2.34
CA LEU A 492 4.58 20.14 -2.35
C LEU A 492 3.31 20.41 -3.17
N VAL A 493 3.26 19.92 -4.42
CA VAL A 493 2.19 20.23 -5.40
C VAL A 493 0.89 19.48 -5.12
N PHE A 494 0.95 18.23 -4.66
CA PHE A 494 -0.25 17.38 -4.49
C PHE A 494 -0.53 16.96 -3.04
N GLY A 495 0.43 17.15 -2.12
CA GLY A 495 0.23 16.96 -0.68
C GLY A 495 -0.14 18.27 0.02
N LEU A 496 0.77 19.26 0.00
CA LEU A 496 0.61 20.48 0.80
C LEU A 496 -0.18 21.60 0.09
N ALA A 497 -0.09 21.71 -1.23
CA ALA A 497 -0.79 22.77 -1.95
C ALA A 497 -2.33 22.67 -1.89
N PRO A 498 -3.00 21.50 -2.01
CA PRO A 498 -4.46 21.45 -1.96
C PRO A 498 -5.13 22.06 -0.71
N PRO A 499 -4.73 21.74 0.54
CA PRO A 499 -5.31 22.40 1.72
C PRO A 499 -4.94 23.87 1.81
N VAL A 500 -3.72 24.27 1.40
CA VAL A 500 -3.30 25.68 1.40
C VAL A 500 -4.07 26.51 0.36
N ILE A 501 -4.31 25.96 -0.83
CA ILE A 501 -5.10 26.60 -1.88
C ILE A 501 -6.58 26.67 -1.48
N SER A 502 -7.14 25.59 -0.89
CA SER A 502 -8.52 25.60 -0.36
C SER A 502 -8.71 26.73 0.66
N PHE A 503 -7.79 26.85 1.63
CA PHE A 503 -7.77 27.94 2.61
C PHE A 503 -7.66 29.31 1.95
N LEU A 504 -6.66 29.53 1.08
CA LEU A 504 -6.39 30.83 0.47
C LEU A 504 -7.50 31.30 -0.48
N LEU A 505 -8.18 30.38 -1.17
CA LEU A 505 -9.31 30.71 -2.04
C LEU A 505 -10.48 31.27 -1.22
N VAL A 506 -10.97 30.54 -0.21
CA VAL A 506 -12.11 31.01 0.60
C VAL A 506 -11.70 32.23 1.44
N TRP A 507 -10.48 32.28 1.97
CA TRP A 507 -9.98 33.45 2.69
C TRP A 507 -9.95 34.72 1.84
N LYS A 508 -9.66 34.62 0.54
CA LYS A 508 -9.68 35.75 -0.41
C LYS A 508 -11.10 36.27 -0.67
N VAL A 509 -12.10 35.39 -0.72
CA VAL A 509 -13.49 35.75 -1.06
C VAL A 509 -14.39 35.85 0.20
N ARG A 510 -13.79 35.80 1.40
CA ARG A 510 -14.49 35.77 2.72
C ARG A 510 -15.50 36.90 2.97
N THR A 511 -15.39 38.04 2.27
CA THR A 511 -16.32 39.17 2.39
C THR A 511 -17.59 39.02 1.55
N ASN A 512 -17.59 38.06 0.61
CA ASN A 512 -18.62 37.89 -0.41
C ASN A 512 -19.22 36.47 -0.38
N LEU A 513 -19.12 35.74 0.73
CA LEU A 513 -19.57 34.33 0.84
C LEU A 513 -21.10 34.14 0.66
N GLU A 514 -21.86 35.24 0.71
CA GLU A 514 -23.31 35.25 0.47
C GLU A 514 -23.69 35.45 -1.00
N ASP A 515 -22.78 35.94 -1.84
CA ASP A 515 -23.02 36.21 -3.25
C ASP A 515 -23.33 34.91 -4.02
N PRO A 516 -24.40 34.86 -4.84
CA PRO A 516 -24.76 33.67 -5.62
C PRO A 516 -23.62 33.15 -6.51
N GLU A 517 -22.85 34.03 -7.19
CA GLU A 517 -21.75 33.59 -8.05
C GLU A 517 -20.67 32.89 -7.21
N THR A 518 -20.22 33.53 -6.12
CA THR A 518 -19.28 32.97 -5.14
C THR A 518 -19.75 31.62 -4.58
N ARG A 519 -21.04 31.49 -4.23
CA ARG A 519 -21.64 30.22 -3.77
C ARG A 519 -21.56 29.13 -4.84
N MET A 520 -21.87 29.44 -6.10
CA MET A 520 -21.83 28.44 -7.17
C MET A 520 -20.40 28.03 -7.59
N LEU A 521 -19.40 28.89 -7.42
CA LEU A 521 -17.99 28.54 -7.68
C LEU A 521 -17.32 27.80 -6.52
N TYR A 522 -17.40 28.36 -5.31
CA TYR A 522 -16.59 27.93 -4.15
C TYR A 522 -17.40 27.23 -3.04
N GLY A 523 -18.73 27.17 -3.15
CA GLY A 523 -19.62 26.65 -2.11
C GLY A 523 -19.31 25.22 -1.64
N PHE A 524 -18.77 24.37 -2.51
CA PHE A 524 -18.34 23.01 -2.17
C PHE A 524 -17.32 22.97 -1.03
N ILE A 525 -16.54 24.04 -0.87
CA ILE A 525 -15.57 24.19 0.20
C ILE A 525 -16.27 24.60 1.50
N TYR A 526 -17.14 25.61 1.48
CA TYR A 526 -17.59 26.30 2.69
C TYR A 526 -19.09 26.18 3.06
N MET A 527 -20.03 26.00 2.12
CA MET A 527 -21.49 26.12 2.37
C MET A 527 -22.05 25.15 3.44
N GLN A 528 -21.38 24.03 3.69
CA GLN A 528 -21.80 23.06 4.70
C GLN A 528 -21.28 23.38 6.12
N TYR A 529 -20.49 24.44 6.28
CA TYR A 529 -19.88 24.86 7.54
C TYR A 529 -20.45 26.21 7.99
N GLU A 530 -20.47 26.48 9.31
CA GLU A 530 -20.85 27.81 9.80
C GLU A 530 -19.90 28.89 9.25
N ASP A 531 -20.36 30.14 9.19
CA ASP A 531 -19.55 31.30 8.77
C ASP A 531 -18.32 31.53 9.67
N LYS A 532 -18.29 30.99 10.89
CA LYS A 532 -17.11 30.99 11.78
C LYS A 532 -16.02 30.02 11.30
N PHE A 533 -16.42 28.97 10.58
CA PHE A 533 -15.62 27.81 10.19
C PHE A 533 -15.55 27.61 8.66
N PHE A 534 -15.72 28.67 7.86
CA PHE A 534 -15.69 28.64 6.37
C PHE A 534 -14.46 27.91 5.76
N TRP A 535 -13.39 27.78 6.53
CA TRP A 535 -12.10 27.18 6.15
C TRP A 535 -11.96 25.70 6.55
N TRP A 536 -12.97 25.09 7.18
CA TRP A 536 -12.88 23.75 7.78
C TRP A 536 -12.58 22.62 6.79
N ASP A 537 -12.90 22.78 5.51
CA ASP A 537 -12.47 21.86 4.44
C ASP A 537 -10.95 21.63 4.45
N SER A 538 -10.17 22.67 4.73
CA SER A 538 -8.71 22.58 4.83
C SER A 538 -8.26 21.77 6.04
N VAL A 539 -9.06 21.75 7.13
CA VAL A 539 -8.84 20.91 8.32
C VAL A 539 -9.12 19.44 8.01
N VAL A 540 -10.18 19.16 7.24
CA VAL A 540 -10.52 17.80 6.77
C VAL A 540 -9.45 17.27 5.81
N GLN A 541 -8.95 18.10 4.88
CA GLN A 541 -7.82 17.73 4.03
C GLN A 541 -6.53 17.50 4.85
N LEU A 542 -6.25 18.33 5.87
CA LEU A 542 -5.09 18.12 6.75
C LEU A 542 -5.21 16.83 7.58
N GLN A 543 -6.40 16.51 8.10
CA GLN A 543 -6.68 15.24 8.79
C GLN A 543 -6.36 14.05 7.89
N THR A 544 -6.89 14.03 6.67
CA THR A 544 -6.63 12.97 5.69
C THR A 544 -5.14 12.83 5.37
N TYR A 545 -4.42 13.95 5.21
CA TYR A 545 -2.97 13.92 4.99
C TYR A 545 -2.19 13.31 6.16
N LEU A 546 -2.54 13.65 7.40
CA LEU A 546 -1.89 13.11 8.60
C LEU A 546 -2.15 11.61 8.77
N LEU A 547 -3.38 11.14 8.51
CA LEU A 547 -3.71 9.71 8.52
C LEU A 547 -2.92 8.94 7.45
N VAL A 548 -2.80 9.49 6.23
CA VAL A 548 -1.97 8.92 5.17
C VAL A 548 -0.47 8.95 5.53
N ALA A 549 0.04 10.01 6.15
CA ALA A 549 1.43 10.11 6.58
C ALA A 549 1.78 9.07 7.66
N VAL A 550 0.94 8.91 8.69
CA VAL A 550 1.08 7.85 9.69
C VAL A 550 1.03 6.46 9.02
N ARG A 551 0.13 6.26 8.06
CA ARG A 551 0.06 5.01 7.31
C ARG A 551 1.34 4.75 6.49
N VAL A 552 1.90 5.76 5.84
CA VAL A 552 3.04 5.60 4.92
C VAL A 552 4.37 5.45 5.65
N PHE A 553 4.66 6.26 6.67
CA PHE A 553 5.91 6.18 7.43
C PHE A 553 5.86 5.10 8.52
N GLY A 554 4.69 4.88 9.13
CA GLY A 554 4.48 3.78 10.07
C GLY A 554 4.58 2.38 9.44
N ALA A 555 4.73 2.26 8.12
CA ALA A 555 4.92 0.98 7.43
C ALA A 555 6.21 0.24 7.83
N ALA A 556 7.18 0.93 8.44
CA ALA A 556 8.40 0.34 8.98
C ALA A 556 8.33 -0.02 10.48
N LEU A 557 7.24 0.34 11.17
CA LEU A 557 7.04 0.09 12.59
C LEU A 557 6.29 -1.23 12.83
N LEU A 558 6.26 -1.67 14.10
CA LEU A 558 5.33 -2.71 14.52
C LEU A 558 3.88 -2.22 14.38
N VAL A 559 2.97 -3.15 14.10
CA VAL A 559 1.55 -2.87 13.79
C VAL A 559 0.86 -2.13 14.94
N GLU A 560 1.20 -2.48 16.18
CA GLU A 560 0.73 -1.81 17.40
C GLU A 560 1.06 -0.32 17.40
N TYR A 561 2.34 0.05 17.19
CA TYR A 561 2.74 1.46 17.14
C TYR A 561 2.09 2.20 15.97
N GLN A 562 1.94 1.55 14.82
CA GLN A 562 1.24 2.14 13.67
C GLN A 562 -0.24 2.41 13.98
N ALA A 563 -0.92 1.48 14.64
CA ALA A 563 -2.31 1.61 15.03
C ALA A 563 -2.52 2.67 16.15
N LEU A 564 -1.64 2.71 17.15
CA LEU A 564 -1.66 3.72 18.22
C LEU A 564 -1.49 5.14 17.68
N MET A 565 -0.52 5.35 16.77
CA MET A 565 -0.33 6.66 16.13
C MET A 565 -1.53 7.08 15.29
N LEU A 566 -2.18 6.12 14.59
CA LEU A 566 -3.37 6.39 13.80
C LEU A 566 -4.57 6.73 14.69
N LEU A 567 -4.75 6.00 15.79
CA LEU A 567 -5.77 6.24 16.80
C LEU A 567 -5.59 7.60 17.50
N ALA A 568 -4.36 8.00 17.82
CA ALA A 568 -4.06 9.30 18.41
C ALA A 568 -4.48 10.47 17.49
N VAL A 569 -4.22 10.38 16.17
CA VAL A 569 -4.70 11.36 15.19
C VAL A 569 -6.23 11.36 15.11
N LEU A 570 -6.88 10.19 15.04
CA LEU A 570 -8.34 10.09 14.98
C LEU A 570 -9.01 10.68 16.24
N ILE A 571 -8.49 10.40 17.44
CA ILE A 571 -9.00 10.95 18.70
C ILE A 571 -8.85 12.48 18.73
N LEU A 572 -7.68 13.01 18.34
CA LEU A 572 -7.43 14.46 18.28
C LEU A 572 -8.45 15.17 17.38
N PHE A 573 -8.66 14.68 16.16
CA PHE A 573 -9.63 15.28 15.25
C PHE A 573 -11.09 15.04 15.68
N THR A 574 -11.40 13.93 16.36
CA THR A 574 -12.73 13.70 16.95
C THR A 574 -13.02 14.74 18.02
N ALA A 575 -12.08 15.00 18.93
CA ALA A 575 -12.20 16.03 19.96
C ALA A 575 -12.33 17.43 19.36
N ILE A 576 -11.51 17.78 18.36
CA ILE A 576 -11.58 19.08 17.65
C ILE A 576 -12.95 19.28 16.99
N ASN A 577 -13.50 18.29 16.30
CA ASN A 577 -14.82 18.43 15.67
C ASN A 577 -15.95 18.52 16.71
N ALA A 578 -15.90 17.70 17.77
CA ALA A 578 -16.90 17.70 18.84
C ALA A 578 -16.89 18.98 19.70
N LEU A 579 -15.74 19.67 19.80
CA LEU A 579 -15.61 20.96 20.49
C LEU A 579 -16.00 22.16 19.62
N CYS A 580 -15.83 22.07 18.30
CA CYS A 580 -16.12 23.19 17.39
C CYS A 580 -17.55 23.20 16.86
N GLY A 581 -18.19 22.05 16.62
CA GLY A 581 -19.51 21.98 15.95
C GLY A 581 -19.53 22.70 14.60
N PRO A 582 -18.68 22.30 13.62
CA PRO A 582 -18.37 23.16 12.49
C PRO A 582 -19.43 23.16 11.38
N LEU A 583 -20.38 22.22 11.32
CA LEU A 583 -21.38 22.14 10.24
C LEU A 583 -22.66 22.93 10.53
N THR A 584 -23.26 23.53 9.49
CA THR A 584 -24.53 24.32 9.60
C THR A 584 -25.76 23.52 10.04
N SER A 585 -25.64 22.19 10.22
CA SER A 585 -26.74 21.36 10.70
C SER A 585 -26.26 20.39 11.78
N ILE A 586 -26.85 20.49 12.96
CA ILE A 586 -26.58 19.66 14.15
C ILE A 586 -26.69 18.15 13.83
N LYS A 587 -27.59 17.76 12.92
CA LYS A 587 -27.72 16.37 12.45
C LYS A 587 -26.45 15.87 11.73
N LEU A 588 -25.78 16.76 10.99
CA LEU A 588 -24.56 16.49 10.25
C LEU A 588 -23.32 16.51 11.15
N ASP A 589 -23.25 17.42 12.12
CA ASP A 589 -22.21 17.40 13.18
C ASP A 589 -22.25 16.10 13.97
N HIS A 590 -23.44 15.68 14.43
CA HIS A 590 -23.60 14.40 15.13
C HIS A 590 -23.22 13.20 14.23
N LEU A 591 -23.57 13.22 12.94
CA LEU A 591 -23.19 12.16 12.00
C LEU A 591 -21.68 12.11 11.76
N GLN A 592 -21.02 13.25 11.59
CA GLN A 592 -19.57 13.34 11.41
C GLN A 592 -18.81 12.91 12.67
N THR A 593 -19.30 13.33 13.85
CA THR A 593 -18.74 12.93 15.15
C THR A 593 -18.90 11.44 15.40
N LEU A 594 -20.09 10.88 15.13
CA LEU A 594 -20.37 9.45 15.23
C LEU A 594 -19.49 8.64 14.25
N SER A 595 -19.33 9.12 13.02
CA SER A 595 -18.41 8.54 12.02
C SER A 595 -16.99 8.40 12.56
N TYR A 596 -16.41 9.48 13.12
CA TYR A 596 -15.05 9.43 13.65
C TYR A 596 -14.95 8.54 14.91
N ALA A 597 -15.96 8.56 15.78
CA ALA A 597 -16.04 7.66 16.93
C ALA A 597 -16.11 6.17 16.50
N THR A 598 -16.87 5.85 15.46
CA THR A 598 -16.93 4.49 14.88
C THR A 598 -15.59 4.08 14.27
N THR A 599 -14.87 4.98 13.58
CA THR A 599 -13.52 4.70 13.08
C THR A 599 -12.52 4.48 14.22
N CYS A 600 -12.56 5.28 15.30
CA CYS A 600 -11.75 5.06 16.51
C CYS A 600 -12.04 3.68 17.13
N LEU A 601 -13.32 3.36 17.34
CA LEU A 601 -13.76 2.06 17.89
C LEU A 601 -13.28 0.90 17.03
N THR A 602 -13.33 1.04 15.70
CA THR A 602 -12.87 0.03 14.75
C THR A 602 -11.37 -0.24 14.88
N VAL A 603 -10.54 0.80 15.03
CA VAL A 603 -9.09 0.64 15.30
C VAL A 603 -8.88 -0.09 16.62
N THR A 604 -9.50 0.38 17.71
CA THR A 604 -9.37 -0.22 19.05
C THR A 604 -9.76 -1.70 19.08
N LEU A 605 -10.92 -2.07 18.50
CA LEU A 605 -11.36 -3.46 18.42
C LEU A 605 -10.43 -4.32 17.56
N SER A 606 -9.86 -3.77 16.48
CA SER A 606 -8.89 -4.50 15.66
C SER A 606 -7.58 -4.80 16.40
N MET A 607 -7.13 -3.90 17.29
CA MET A 607 -5.96 -4.14 18.15
C MET A 607 -6.22 -5.24 19.18
N TYR A 608 -7.37 -5.20 19.87
CA TYR A 608 -7.75 -6.26 20.82
C TYR A 608 -7.84 -7.63 20.15
N PHE A 609 -8.41 -7.72 18.94
CA PHE A 609 -8.47 -8.97 18.19
C PHE A 609 -7.09 -9.51 17.83
N VAL A 610 -6.15 -8.65 17.40
CA VAL A 610 -4.77 -9.06 17.08
C VAL A 610 -4.03 -9.58 18.32
N HIS A 611 -4.15 -8.91 19.48
CA HIS A 611 -3.51 -9.38 20.71
C HIS A 611 -4.09 -10.72 21.18
N LEU A 612 -5.42 -10.81 21.32
CA LEU A 612 -6.11 -12.03 21.76
C LEU A 612 -5.84 -13.22 20.84
N PHE A 613 -5.71 -13.00 19.52
CA PHE A 613 -5.39 -14.06 18.57
C PHE A 613 -3.93 -14.55 18.70
N MET A 614 -2.99 -13.68 19.07
CA MET A 614 -1.60 -14.08 19.32
C MET A 614 -1.49 -14.88 20.63
N ASP A 615 -2.17 -14.42 21.69
CA ASP A 615 -2.24 -15.10 22.99
C ASP A 615 -2.97 -16.47 22.96
N LEU A 616 -3.65 -16.78 21.85
CA LEU A 616 -4.32 -18.06 21.58
C LEU A 616 -3.53 -18.97 20.60
N VAL A 617 -2.36 -18.53 20.16
CA VAL A 617 -1.53 -19.22 19.13
C VAL A 617 -0.09 -19.49 19.60
N GLU A 618 0.38 -18.80 20.65
CA GLU A 618 1.59 -19.17 21.43
C GLU A 618 1.28 -20.19 22.54
#